data_AF-F9XCV5-F1
#
_entry.id   AF-F9XCV5-F1
#
_cell.length_a   1.000
_cell.length_b   1.000
_cell.length_c   1.000
_cell.angle_alpha   90.00
_cell.angle_beta   90.00
_cell.angle_gamma   90.00
#
_symmetry.space_group_name_H-M   'P 1'
#
loop_
_entity.id
_entity.type
_entity.pdbx_description
1 polymer ?
#
loop_
_entity_poly.entity_id
_entity_poly.type
_entity_poly.pdbx_seq_one_letter_code
_entity_poly.pdbx_strand_id
1 'polypeptide(L)'
;MRPELQPHSGHHINDTRSPCGDSPEEARDNHCAFDLLSFSWLPQRCYDAEISAEFLNHSDWSWYKQGYHSASELEPEPVHQSIVEQGGTGDLYVTGSYHLVHCLYMWRKLHRGMEVEARGLKPGISGAWIDSYTRDFAHTHHCSQYILDLERRTHTASTASTDKSLELVSGALRSELDAIKVRIRTKYPGCPSEHK
;
A
#
# COMPACT_ATOMS: atom_id res chain seq x y z
N MET A 1 -26.28 -25.16 26.31
CA MET A 1 -26.93 -25.11 25.00
C MET A 1 -26.52 -23.80 24.33
N ARG A 2 -25.68 -23.86 23.31
CA ARG A 2 -25.23 -22.70 22.51
C ARG A 2 -26.17 -22.62 21.29
N PRO A 3 -26.74 -21.47 20.93
CA PRO A 3 -27.55 -21.40 19.73
C PRO A 3 -26.65 -21.49 18.49
N GLU A 4 -27.04 -22.36 17.55
CA GLU A 4 -26.43 -22.47 16.22
C GLU A 4 -26.60 -21.15 15.46
N LEU A 5 -25.48 -20.56 15.05
CA LEU A 5 -25.44 -19.45 14.11
C LEU A 5 -25.89 -19.95 12.74
N GLN A 6 -27.04 -19.47 12.27
CA GLN A 6 -27.46 -19.65 10.88
C GLN A 6 -26.43 -19.02 9.94
N PRO A 7 -26.15 -19.65 8.78
CA PRO A 7 -25.24 -19.06 7.81
C PRO A 7 -25.89 -17.80 7.25
N HIS A 8 -25.30 -16.64 7.54
CA HIS A 8 -25.65 -15.41 6.85
C HIS A 8 -25.39 -15.64 5.37
N SER A 9 -26.45 -15.61 4.57
CA SER A 9 -26.40 -15.54 3.12
C SER A 9 -25.59 -14.31 2.72
N GLY A 10 -24.28 -14.48 2.62
CA GLY A 10 -23.37 -13.49 2.07
C GLY A 10 -23.77 -13.29 0.61
N HIS A 11 -24.38 -12.16 0.33
CA HIS A 11 -24.61 -11.67 -1.01
C HIS A 11 -23.28 -11.76 -1.79
N HIS A 12 -23.23 -12.66 -2.78
CA HIS A 12 -22.13 -12.72 -3.73
C HIS A 12 -22.10 -11.38 -4.49
N ILE A 13 -21.37 -10.39 -3.97
CA ILE A 13 -20.96 -9.26 -4.78
C ILE A 13 -19.94 -9.84 -5.77
N ASN A 14 -20.43 -10.26 -6.94
CA ASN A 14 -19.62 -10.34 -8.14
C ASN A 14 -19.12 -8.92 -8.46
N ASP A 15 -18.13 -8.43 -7.72
CA ASP A 15 -17.38 -7.24 -8.11
C ASP A 15 -16.27 -7.69 -9.07
N THR A 16 -16.69 -8.28 -10.19
CA THR A 16 -15.82 -8.62 -11.32
C THR A 16 -15.49 -7.40 -12.18
N ARG A 17 -16.00 -6.22 -11.82
CA ARG A 17 -15.86 -5.01 -12.61
C ARG A 17 -14.64 -4.26 -12.10
N SER A 18 -13.43 -4.68 -12.50
CA SER A 18 -12.24 -3.83 -12.41
C SER A 18 -12.55 -2.53 -13.16
N PRO A 19 -12.83 -1.42 -12.47
CA PRO A 19 -13.30 -0.21 -13.13
C PRO A 19 -12.19 0.48 -13.95
N CYS A 20 -10.93 0.06 -13.75
CA CYS A 20 -9.76 0.54 -14.46
C CYS A 20 -9.24 -0.46 -15.50
N GLY A 21 -9.99 -1.54 -15.79
CA GLY A 21 -9.55 -2.57 -16.73
C GLY A 21 -8.46 -3.49 -16.16
N ASP A 22 -7.75 -4.19 -17.05
CA ASP A 22 -6.73 -5.18 -16.71
C ASP A 22 -5.30 -4.73 -17.08
N SER A 23 -5.14 -3.57 -17.74
CA SER A 23 -3.85 -3.01 -18.15
C SER A 23 -3.71 -1.52 -17.77
N PRO A 24 -2.47 -1.00 -17.65
CA PRO A 24 -2.24 0.44 -17.46
C PRO A 24 -2.82 1.29 -18.61
N GLU A 25 -2.81 0.76 -19.83
CA GLU A 25 -3.39 1.42 -21.02
C GLU A 25 -4.90 1.57 -20.84
N GLU A 26 -5.60 0.49 -20.51
CA GLU A 26 -7.04 0.53 -20.21
C GLU A 26 -7.35 1.43 -19.01
N ALA A 27 -6.50 1.46 -17.99
CA ALA A 27 -6.70 2.32 -16.82
C ALA A 27 -6.65 3.80 -17.19
N ARG A 28 -5.71 4.19 -18.06
CA ARG A 28 -5.62 5.56 -18.59
C ARG A 28 -6.81 5.89 -19.49
N ASP A 29 -7.22 4.98 -20.37
CA ASP A 29 -8.40 5.15 -21.23
C ASP A 29 -9.69 5.29 -20.41
N ASN A 30 -9.77 4.60 -19.27
CA ASN A 30 -10.86 4.70 -18.29
C ASN A 30 -10.70 5.87 -17.29
N HIS A 31 -9.72 6.76 -17.51
CA HIS A 31 -9.47 7.95 -16.70
C HIS A 31 -9.20 7.64 -15.22
N CYS A 32 -8.63 6.47 -14.92
CA CYS A 32 -8.18 6.13 -13.59
C CYS A 32 -6.88 6.87 -13.23
N ALA A 33 -6.68 7.08 -11.93
CA ALA A 33 -5.44 7.60 -11.38
C ALA A 33 -4.57 6.44 -10.88
N PHE A 34 -3.27 6.53 -11.10
CA PHE A 34 -2.31 5.63 -10.48
C PHE A 34 -1.87 6.20 -9.14
N ASP A 35 -2.12 5.46 -8.07
CA ASP A 35 -1.67 5.80 -6.73
C ASP A 35 -0.35 5.09 -6.43
N LEU A 36 0.74 5.87 -6.39
CA LEU A 36 2.10 5.38 -6.26
C LEU A 36 2.33 4.66 -4.93
N LEU A 37 1.69 5.11 -3.85
CA LEU A 37 1.83 4.49 -2.53
C LEU A 37 1.14 3.14 -2.48
N SER A 38 -0.08 3.01 -2.99
CA SER A 38 -0.79 1.72 -3.03
C SER A 38 -0.42 0.83 -4.23
N PHE A 39 0.38 1.34 -5.17
CA PHE A 39 0.69 0.72 -6.47
C PHE A 39 -0.57 0.23 -7.20
N SER A 40 -1.67 0.98 -7.11
CA SER A 40 -2.96 0.57 -7.64
C SER A 40 -3.52 1.61 -8.60
N TRP A 41 -4.13 1.14 -9.69
CA TRP A 41 -4.96 1.97 -10.55
C TRP A 41 -6.36 2.10 -9.94
N LEU A 42 -6.79 3.34 -9.67
CA LEU A 42 -8.02 3.65 -8.94
C LEU A 42 -8.92 4.56 -9.78
N PRO A 43 -10.24 4.34 -9.78
CA PRO A 43 -11.17 5.35 -10.28
C PRO A 43 -11.00 6.64 -9.48
N GLN A 44 -11.23 7.80 -10.12
CA GLN A 44 -11.10 9.11 -9.45
C GLN A 44 -11.86 9.19 -8.13
N ARG A 45 -13.04 8.56 -8.04
CA ARG A 45 -13.86 8.49 -6.83
C ARG A 45 -13.26 7.69 -5.65
N CYS A 46 -12.28 6.83 -5.91
CA CYS A 46 -11.53 6.06 -4.90
C CYS A 46 -10.06 6.50 -4.76
N TYR A 47 -9.62 7.46 -5.57
CA TYR A 47 -8.29 8.05 -5.44
C TYR A 47 -8.34 9.28 -4.53
N ASP A 48 -7.66 9.20 -3.38
CA ASP A 48 -7.52 10.33 -2.46
C ASP A 48 -6.18 11.03 -2.74
N ALA A 49 -6.22 12.01 -3.63
CA ALA A 49 -5.02 12.74 -4.07
C ALA A 49 -4.35 13.53 -2.94
N GLU A 50 -5.13 14.03 -1.98
CA GLU A 50 -4.64 14.86 -0.88
C GLU A 50 -3.73 14.04 0.05
N ILE A 51 -4.23 12.90 0.54
CA ILE A 51 -3.42 12.05 1.42
C ILE A 51 -2.30 11.34 0.67
N SER A 52 -2.50 11.01 -0.61
CA SER A 52 -1.44 10.41 -1.43
C SER A 52 -0.27 11.39 -1.60
N ALA A 53 -0.55 12.66 -1.90
CA ALA A 53 0.48 13.69 -1.99
C ALA A 53 1.17 13.96 -0.64
N GLU A 54 0.40 14.00 0.46
CA GLU A 54 0.95 14.19 1.80
C GLU A 54 2.01 13.12 2.15
N PHE A 55 1.67 11.86 1.93
CA PHE A 55 2.56 10.74 2.27
C PHE A 55 3.71 10.57 1.28
N LEU A 56 3.49 10.85 -0.01
CA LEU A 56 4.57 10.84 -0.99
C LEU A 56 5.62 11.90 -0.68
N ASN A 57 5.21 13.08 -0.20
CA ASN A 57 6.13 14.16 0.17
C ASN A 57 6.85 13.94 1.52
N HIS A 58 6.60 12.83 2.23
CA HIS A 58 7.24 12.55 3.51
C HIS A 58 8.75 12.31 3.40
N SER A 59 9.22 11.74 2.28
CA SER A 59 10.62 11.42 2.04
C SER A 59 10.89 11.35 0.54
N ASP A 60 12.16 11.43 0.15
CA ASP A 60 12.60 10.99 -1.17
C ASP A 60 12.51 9.45 -1.23
N TRP A 61 11.82 8.93 -2.24
CA TRP A 61 11.59 7.50 -2.42
C TRP A 61 12.48 6.91 -3.51
N SER A 62 12.75 5.61 -3.39
CA SER A 62 13.53 4.86 -4.38
C SER A 62 12.90 3.50 -4.61
N TRP A 63 12.92 3.08 -5.88
CA TRP A 63 12.34 1.83 -6.35
C TRP A 63 13.41 1.06 -7.12
N TYR A 64 13.32 -0.27 -7.11
CA TYR A 64 14.33 -1.15 -7.68
C TYR A 64 13.70 -2.27 -8.51
N LYS A 65 14.44 -2.81 -9.48
CA LYS A 65 13.96 -3.92 -10.33
C LYS A 65 14.01 -5.29 -9.65
N GLN A 66 14.82 -5.42 -8.61
CA GLN A 66 15.13 -6.64 -7.87
C GLN A 66 15.37 -6.31 -6.39
N GLY A 67 15.45 -7.34 -5.56
CA GLY A 67 15.89 -7.17 -4.17
C GLY A 67 17.38 -7.45 -3.98
N TYR A 68 17.93 -6.90 -2.89
CA TYR A 68 19.31 -7.09 -2.45
C TYR A 68 19.71 -8.57 -2.25
N HIS A 69 18.73 -9.47 -2.06
CA HIS A 69 18.93 -10.91 -1.90
C HIS A 69 18.42 -11.74 -3.09
N SER A 70 18.20 -11.13 -4.26
CA SER A 70 18.10 -11.94 -5.48
C SER A 70 19.41 -12.72 -5.64
N ALA A 71 19.39 -13.93 -6.22
CA ALA A 71 20.54 -14.85 -6.25
C ALA A 71 21.83 -14.31 -6.91
N SER A 72 21.87 -13.05 -7.34
CA SER A 72 23.06 -12.34 -7.78
C SER A 72 23.57 -11.39 -6.69
N GLU A 73 24.88 -11.39 -6.43
CA GLU A 73 25.61 -10.42 -5.58
C GLU A 73 25.61 -8.98 -6.14
N LEU A 74 24.67 -8.65 -7.03
CA LEU A 74 24.59 -7.36 -7.69
C LEU A 74 23.77 -6.38 -6.85
N GLU A 75 24.29 -5.17 -6.70
CA GLU A 75 23.55 -4.02 -6.18
C GLU A 75 22.22 -3.85 -6.94
N PRO A 76 21.12 -3.56 -6.22
CA PRO A 76 19.83 -3.31 -6.84
C PRO A 76 19.85 -2.16 -7.83
N GLU A 77 19.42 -2.46 -9.04
CA GLU A 77 19.25 -1.50 -10.13
C GLU A 77 18.06 -0.56 -9.82
N PRO A 78 18.31 0.76 -9.65
CA PRO A 78 17.26 1.72 -9.38
C PRO A 78 16.36 1.94 -10.60
N VAL A 79 15.09 2.22 -10.34
CA VAL A 79 14.09 2.61 -11.33
C VAL A 79 13.76 4.07 -11.13
N HIS A 80 13.86 4.86 -12.21
CA HIS A 80 13.56 6.29 -12.16
C HIS A 80 12.08 6.52 -11.84
N GLN A 81 11.78 7.50 -10.98
CA GLN A 81 10.42 7.80 -10.53
C GLN A 81 9.43 7.98 -11.68
N SER A 82 9.82 8.70 -12.74
CA SER A 82 8.95 8.92 -13.91
C SER A 82 8.55 7.64 -14.66
N ILE A 83 9.26 6.53 -14.46
CA ILE A 83 8.92 5.22 -15.00
C ILE A 83 7.94 4.51 -14.05
N VAL A 84 8.15 4.62 -12.75
CA VAL A 84 7.26 4.06 -11.72
C VAL A 84 5.89 4.72 -11.77
N GLU A 85 5.85 6.04 -11.91
CA GLU A 85 4.62 6.86 -12.01
C GLU A 85 3.77 6.51 -13.25
N GLN A 86 4.36 5.88 -14.27
CA GLN A 86 3.58 5.38 -15.39
C GLN A 86 2.70 4.19 -14.98
N GLY A 87 2.95 3.53 -13.85
CA GLY A 87 2.12 2.42 -13.35
C GLY A 87 2.08 1.22 -14.29
N GLY A 88 3.09 1.07 -15.17
CA GLY A 88 3.20 -0.02 -16.14
C GLY A 88 4.40 -0.94 -15.93
N THR A 89 5.25 -0.65 -14.95
CA THR A 89 6.29 -1.59 -14.52
C THR A 89 5.67 -2.84 -13.92
N GLY A 90 6.34 -3.99 -14.05
CA GLY A 90 5.92 -5.23 -13.40
C GLY A 90 6.07 -5.16 -11.87
N ASP A 91 6.46 -6.28 -11.26
CA ASP A 91 6.81 -6.25 -9.85
C ASP A 91 8.01 -5.30 -9.63
N LEU A 92 7.93 -4.47 -8.59
CA LEU A 92 8.99 -3.56 -8.14
C LEU A 92 9.43 -3.94 -6.74
N TYR A 93 10.54 -3.35 -6.30
CA TYR A 93 11.06 -3.54 -4.96
C TYR A 93 11.24 -2.19 -4.28
N VAL A 94 10.83 -2.10 -3.02
CA VAL A 94 10.88 -0.87 -2.20
C VAL A 94 11.62 -1.12 -0.89
N THR A 95 12.02 -0.04 -0.23
CA THR A 95 12.67 -0.12 1.09
C THR A 95 11.66 -0.45 2.20
N GLY A 96 12.15 -0.95 3.33
CA GLY A 96 11.33 -1.16 4.53
C GLY A 96 10.67 0.13 5.03
N SER A 97 11.32 1.29 4.88
CA SER A 97 10.78 2.61 5.20
C SER A 97 9.60 2.99 4.30
N TYR A 98 9.71 2.72 2.99
CA TYR A 98 8.58 2.91 2.08
C TYR A 98 7.40 2.05 2.49
N HIS A 99 7.63 0.77 2.79
CA HIS A 99 6.57 -0.14 3.19
C HIS A 99 5.92 0.25 4.53
N LEU A 100 6.69 0.77 5.49
CA LEU A 100 6.12 1.35 6.73
C LEU A 100 5.20 2.53 6.41
N VAL A 101 5.65 3.46 5.58
CA VAL A 101 4.85 4.63 5.19
C VAL A 101 3.62 4.21 4.38
N HIS A 102 3.73 3.21 3.51
CA HIS A 102 2.58 2.56 2.87
C HIS A 102 1.58 2.04 3.89
N CYS A 103 2.00 1.29 4.92
CA CYS A 103 1.10 0.78 5.95
C CYS A 103 0.34 1.91 6.68
N LEU A 104 1.04 2.99 7.05
CA LEU A 104 0.44 4.15 7.71
C LEU A 104 -0.51 4.93 6.78
N TYR A 105 -0.13 5.07 5.50
CA TYR A 105 -0.95 5.64 4.45
C TYR A 105 -2.26 4.87 4.28
N MET A 106 -2.18 3.54 4.14
CA MET A 106 -3.34 2.67 3.96
C MET A 106 -4.30 2.75 5.15
N TRP A 107 -3.78 2.84 6.38
CA TRP A 107 -4.60 3.02 7.58
C TRP A 107 -5.39 4.35 7.58
N ARG A 108 -4.73 5.47 7.26
CA ARG A 108 -5.42 6.77 7.20
C ARG A 108 -6.38 6.84 6.01
N LYS A 109 -6.02 6.28 4.85
CA LYS A 109 -6.91 6.16 3.69
C LYS A 109 -8.18 5.38 4.05
N LEU A 110 -8.03 4.24 4.74
CA LEU A 110 -9.16 3.44 5.24
C LEU A 110 -10.06 4.27 6.14
N HIS A 111 -9.51 4.91 7.17
CA HIS A 111 -10.31 5.68 8.13
C HIS A 111 -11.02 6.87 7.47
N ARG A 112 -10.33 7.61 6.60
CA ARG A 112 -10.91 8.75 5.87
C ARG A 112 -12.04 8.30 4.95
N GLY A 113 -11.88 7.18 4.24
CA GLY A 113 -12.94 6.63 3.41
C GLY A 113 -14.14 6.10 4.23
N MET A 114 -13.90 5.54 5.43
CA MET A 114 -14.98 5.16 6.34
C MET A 114 -15.82 6.36 6.79
N GLU A 115 -15.17 7.50 7.08
CA GLU A 115 -15.87 8.74 7.41
C GLU A 115 -16.68 9.28 6.23
N VAL A 116 -16.13 9.23 5.01
CA VAL A 116 -16.87 9.61 3.79
C VAL A 116 -18.12 8.75 3.61
N GLU A 117 -17.99 7.43 3.71
CA GLU A 117 -19.11 6.50 3.58
C GLU A 117 -20.15 6.68 4.70
N ALA A 118 -19.72 6.74 5.96
CA ALA A 118 -20.60 6.87 7.12
C ALA A 118 -21.43 8.16 7.11
N ARG A 119 -20.88 9.24 6.54
CA ARG A 119 -21.55 10.53 6.42
C ARG A 119 -22.32 10.70 5.11
N GLY A 120 -22.33 9.68 4.23
CA GLY A 120 -22.98 9.76 2.92
C GLY A 120 -22.39 10.85 2.03
N LEU A 121 -21.10 11.17 2.20
CA LEU A 121 -20.43 12.22 1.45
C LEU A 121 -20.02 11.72 0.05
N LYS A 122 -20.05 12.64 -0.90
CA LYS A 122 -19.49 12.39 -2.24
C LYS A 122 -17.97 12.48 -2.19
N PRO A 123 -17.26 11.59 -2.91
CA PRO A 123 -15.82 11.66 -3.03
C PRO A 123 -15.39 12.95 -3.73
N GLY A 124 -14.21 13.47 -3.39
CA GLY A 124 -13.63 14.70 -3.96
C GLY A 124 -13.88 15.98 -3.16
N ILE A 125 -14.75 15.98 -2.15
CA ILE A 125 -14.94 17.15 -1.25
C ILE A 125 -14.11 17.00 0.04
N SER A 126 -14.03 15.79 0.59
CA SER A 126 -13.41 15.53 1.90
C SER A 126 -12.70 14.17 1.97
N GLY A 127 -12.32 13.61 0.83
CA GLY A 127 -11.69 12.29 0.70
C GLY A 127 -12.24 11.48 -0.46
N ALA A 128 -11.87 10.20 -0.50
CA ALA A 128 -12.34 9.25 -1.50
C ALA A 128 -13.13 8.09 -0.85
N TRP A 129 -13.89 7.35 -1.64
CA TRP A 129 -14.46 6.08 -1.18
C TRP A 129 -13.39 5.02 -0.99
N ILE A 130 -13.71 4.01 -0.18
CA ILE A 130 -12.78 2.93 0.12
C ILE A 130 -12.78 1.93 -1.05
N ASP A 131 -11.62 1.77 -1.69
CA ASP A 131 -11.41 0.70 -2.66
C ASP A 131 -11.33 -0.68 -1.98
N SER A 132 -11.54 -1.76 -2.74
CA SER A 132 -11.59 -3.10 -2.18
C SER A 132 -10.27 -3.58 -1.57
N TYR A 133 -9.12 -3.08 -2.02
CA TYR A 133 -7.81 -3.44 -1.50
C TYR A 133 -7.54 -2.76 -0.15
N THR A 134 -7.92 -1.49 -0.03
CA THR A 134 -7.88 -0.76 1.24
C THR A 134 -8.86 -1.35 2.26
N ARG A 135 -10.06 -1.77 1.81
CA ARG A 135 -11.10 -2.33 2.68
C ARG A 135 -10.81 -3.75 3.18
N ASP A 136 -9.95 -4.50 2.50
CA ASP A 136 -9.68 -5.89 2.85
C ASP A 136 -9.00 -5.99 4.24
N PHE A 137 -9.63 -6.72 5.16
CA PHE A 137 -9.09 -6.93 6.49
C PHE A 137 -7.76 -7.70 6.46
N ALA A 138 -7.55 -8.60 5.51
CA ALA A 138 -6.28 -9.30 5.37
C ALA A 138 -5.12 -8.32 5.12
N HIS A 139 -5.38 -7.24 4.38
CA HIS A 139 -4.40 -6.19 4.15
C HIS A 139 -4.14 -5.37 5.42
N THR A 140 -5.19 -4.97 6.15
CA THR A 140 -5.04 -4.30 7.46
C THR A 140 -4.25 -5.16 8.45
N HIS A 141 -4.54 -6.47 8.50
CA HIS A 141 -3.83 -7.41 9.35
C HIS A 141 -2.34 -7.49 8.99
N HIS A 142 -2.00 -7.64 7.70
CA HIS A 142 -0.61 -7.60 7.22
C HIS A 142 0.11 -6.33 7.67
N CYS A 143 -0.49 -5.16 7.45
CA CYS A 143 0.09 -3.88 7.83
C CYS A 143 0.36 -3.82 9.35
N SER A 144 -0.61 -4.25 10.16
CA SER A 144 -0.47 -4.25 11.62
C SER A 144 0.64 -5.17 12.11
N GLN A 145 0.75 -6.38 11.53
CA GLN A 145 1.81 -7.33 11.90
C GLN A 145 3.19 -6.81 11.50
N TYR A 146 3.32 -6.23 10.31
CA TYR A 146 4.57 -5.62 9.87
C TYR A 146 5.05 -4.52 10.82
N ILE A 147 4.14 -3.64 11.26
CA ILE A 147 4.48 -2.56 12.21
C ILE A 147 4.90 -3.13 13.57
N LEU A 148 4.18 -4.13 14.09
CA LEU A 148 4.54 -4.78 15.37
C LEU A 148 5.88 -5.51 15.28
N ASP A 149 6.17 -6.15 14.15
CA ASP A 149 7.45 -6.82 13.94
C ASP A 149 8.60 -5.82 13.85
N LEU A 150 8.39 -4.69 13.17
CA LEU A 150 9.37 -3.60 13.12
C LEU A 150 9.64 -3.03 14.51
N GLU A 151 8.58 -2.75 15.28
CA GLU A 151 8.70 -2.29 16.67
C GLU A 151 9.54 -3.27 17.50
N ARG A 152 9.23 -4.56 17.46
CA ARG A 152 9.98 -5.59 18.20
C ARG A 152 11.45 -5.64 17.81
N ARG A 153 11.77 -5.55 16.51
CA ARG A 153 13.15 -5.51 16.00
C ARG A 153 13.91 -4.27 16.49
N THR A 154 13.26 -3.10 16.44
CA THR A 154 13.89 -1.86 16.93
C THR A 154 14.14 -1.88 18.44
N HIS A 155 13.21 -2.42 19.23
CA HIS A 155 13.38 -2.60 20.68
C HIS A 155 14.48 -3.60 21.03
N THR A 156 14.57 -4.73 20.34
CA THR A 156 15.64 -5.70 20.55
C THR A 156 17.01 -5.16 20.15
N ALA A 157 17.11 -4.45 19.02
CA ALA A 157 18.35 -3.76 18.62
C ALA A 157 18.78 -2.70 19.65
N SER A 158 17.83 -1.91 20.17
CA SER A 158 18.11 -0.89 21.18
C SER A 158 18.57 -1.46 22.52
N THR A 159 18.07 -2.64 22.92
CA THR A 159 18.45 -3.30 24.18
C THR A 159 19.77 -4.07 24.07
N ALA A 160 20.11 -4.56 22.88
CA ALA A 160 21.41 -5.17 22.59
C ALA A 160 22.56 -4.14 22.49
N SER A 161 22.25 -2.88 22.16
CA SER A 161 23.23 -1.80 21.98
C SER A 161 23.59 -1.08 23.30
N THR A 162 24.14 -1.80 24.28
CA THR A 162 24.79 -1.18 25.47
C THR A 162 26.31 -1.03 25.33
N ASP A 163 26.87 -1.38 24.18
CA ASP A 163 28.29 -1.18 23.85
C ASP A 163 28.46 0.03 22.92
N LYS A 164 29.16 1.07 23.38
CA LYS A 164 29.43 2.32 22.63
C LYS A 164 30.22 2.11 21.35
N SER A 165 30.82 0.94 21.14
CA SER A 165 31.48 0.61 19.87
C SER A 165 30.48 0.24 18.74
N LEU A 166 29.19 0.06 19.06
CA LEU A 166 28.11 -0.13 18.08
C LEU A 166 27.48 1.17 17.56
N GLU A 167 27.91 2.38 17.96
CA GLU A 167 27.33 3.62 17.40
C GLU A 167 27.62 3.78 15.89
N LEU A 168 28.74 3.23 15.39
CA LEU A 168 29.01 3.11 13.96
C LEU A 168 28.11 2.06 13.27
N VAL A 169 27.62 1.08 14.04
CA VAL A 169 26.70 0.01 13.59
C VAL A 169 25.24 0.46 13.69
N SER A 170 24.90 1.47 14.49
CA SER A 170 23.58 2.12 14.46
C SER A 170 23.31 2.80 13.12
N GLY A 171 24.35 3.36 12.50
CA GLY A 171 24.32 3.77 11.10
C GLY A 171 24.12 2.59 10.12
N ALA A 172 24.53 1.39 10.50
CA ALA A 172 24.33 0.14 9.75
C ALA A 172 22.96 -0.54 10.02
N LEU A 173 22.18 -0.09 11.00
CA LEU A 173 20.74 -0.37 11.07
C LEU A 173 19.94 0.44 10.02
N ARG A 174 20.64 1.12 9.10
CA ARG A 174 20.10 1.55 7.79
C ARG A 174 20.07 0.41 6.76
N SER A 175 20.60 -0.78 7.07
CA SER A 175 20.92 -1.82 6.06
C SER A 175 20.02 -3.06 6.01
N GLU A 176 18.91 -3.16 6.75
CA GLU A 176 17.94 -4.24 6.44
C GLU A 176 17.01 -3.82 5.30
N LEU A 177 17.64 -3.68 4.13
CA LEU A 177 17.03 -3.63 2.82
C LEU A 177 16.58 -5.03 2.41
N ASP A 178 15.65 -5.60 3.18
CA ASP A 178 14.70 -6.52 2.58
C ASP A 178 13.94 -5.67 1.56
N ALA A 179 14.35 -5.73 0.30
CA ALA A 179 13.63 -5.05 -0.73
C ALA A 179 12.26 -5.74 -0.82
N ILE A 180 11.21 -5.06 -0.36
CA ILE A 180 9.89 -5.63 -0.27
C ILE A 180 9.31 -5.60 -1.66
N LYS A 181 9.03 -6.78 -2.18
CA LYS A 181 8.43 -6.94 -3.50
C LYS A 181 7.00 -6.39 -3.46
N VAL A 182 6.74 -5.36 -4.26
CA VAL A 182 5.42 -4.76 -4.47
C VAL A 182 4.96 -5.08 -5.88
N ARG A 183 3.65 -5.26 -6.04
CA ARG A 183 3.03 -5.54 -7.33
C ARG A 183 2.11 -4.39 -7.71
N ILE A 184 2.28 -3.89 -8.93
CA ILE A 184 1.30 -2.98 -9.52
C ILE A 184 0.01 -3.72 -9.81
N ARG A 185 -1.11 -3.16 -9.36
CA ARG A 185 -2.43 -3.74 -9.49
C ARG A 185 -3.28 -2.95 -10.49
N THR A 186 -3.58 -3.60 -11.61
CA THR A 186 -4.48 -3.07 -12.66
C THR A 186 -5.89 -3.63 -12.51
N LYS A 187 -5.99 -4.94 -12.24
CA LYS A 187 -7.26 -5.69 -12.14
C LYS A 187 -8.02 -5.57 -10.81
N TYR A 188 -7.31 -5.21 -9.75
CA TYR A 188 -7.86 -5.08 -8.39
C TYR A 188 -7.27 -3.78 -7.85
N PRO A 189 -8.06 -2.76 -7.51
CA PRO A 189 -9.21 -2.91 -6.62
C PRO A 189 -10.54 -2.42 -7.22
N GLY A 190 -11.63 -3.05 -6.75
CA GLY A 190 -12.99 -2.58 -6.98
C GLY A 190 -13.25 -1.28 -6.23
N CYS A 191 -14.23 -0.51 -6.68
CA CYS A 191 -14.61 0.76 -6.07
C CYS A 191 -16.13 0.90 -6.09
N PRO A 192 -16.80 1.18 -4.95
CA PRO A 192 -18.25 1.32 -4.89
C PRO A 192 -18.79 2.23 -5.99
N SER A 193 -19.97 1.90 -6.52
CA SER A 193 -20.75 2.77 -7.41
C SER A 193 -21.68 3.67 -6.59
N GLU A 194 -22.07 4.82 -7.15
CA GLU A 194 -23.04 5.78 -6.57
C GLU A 194 -24.42 5.21 -6.20
N HIS A 195 -24.74 3.98 -6.61
CA HIS A 195 -26.04 3.34 -6.43
C HIS A 195 -26.06 2.28 -5.32
N LYS A 196 -25.80 2.69 -4.07
CA LYS A 196 -26.18 1.90 -2.89
C LYS A 196 -27.18 2.68 -2.04
#